data_AF-A0A7K4L4W6-F1
#
_entry.id   AF-A0A7K4L4W6-F1
#
_cell.length_a   1.000
_cell.length_b   1.000
_cell.length_c   1.000
_cell.angle_alpha   90.00
_cell.angle_beta   90.00
_cell.angle_gamma   90.00
#
_symmetry.space_group_name_H-M   'P 1'
#
loop_
_entity.id
_entity.type
_entity.pdbx_description
1 polymer ?
#
loop_
_entity_poly.entity_id
_entity_poly.type
_entity_poly.pdbx_seq_one_letter_code
_entity_poly.pdbx_strand_id
1 'polypeptide(L)'
;EMASREGAEMQVCELELLASMFPCEEEFAVTDQLAAAELKHYAESHSAEVPTAKVQFVLNVKAEVPGACTVEFSMCCALPFKYPAVPPEITVRSSLLSRAQQIRLNSDLKTYLLQNCSGEPCMLSARQWVTDHAVAYIDRGLSSSSVTTSDAVQAEDIIFTRLWIYSHHIYNKQKRKNIIDWAKELSLSGFCMPGKPGVVCVEGLQDSCEEFWSRIRRLTWKRILIRHREDVSLKGGTCDEIQKLRKFSTLEEKCFDAHGSRGNHMDLGQLYHFLEEKGCADIFQMYFGVEGH
;
A
#
# COMPACT_ATOMS: atom_id res chain seq x y z
N GLU A 1 -26.37 -17.85 -6.62
CA GLU A 1 -27.16 -18.65 -5.65
C GLU A 1 -26.39 -18.76 -4.34
N MET A 2 -27.01 -18.27 -3.27
CA MET A 2 -26.52 -18.47 -1.89
C MET A 2 -26.51 -19.95 -1.56
N ALA A 3 -25.52 -20.38 -0.76
CA ALA A 3 -25.64 -21.64 -0.03
C ALA A 3 -26.84 -21.54 0.91
N SER A 4 -27.41 -22.69 1.27
CA SER A 4 -28.55 -22.86 2.17
C SER A 4 -28.58 -21.87 3.34
N ARG A 5 -29.79 -21.60 3.87
CA ARG A 5 -30.02 -20.76 5.07
C ARG A 5 -29.04 -21.04 6.22
N GLU A 6 -28.73 -22.31 6.46
CA GLU A 6 -27.75 -22.77 7.43
C GLU A 6 -26.35 -22.14 7.22
N GLY A 7 -25.92 -21.95 5.97
CA GLY A 7 -24.69 -21.24 5.63
C GLY A 7 -24.74 -19.74 5.98
N ALA A 8 -25.89 -19.10 5.82
CA ALA A 8 -26.08 -17.71 6.23
C ALA A 8 -26.07 -17.56 7.75
N GLU A 9 -26.72 -18.47 8.47
CA GLU A 9 -26.69 -18.54 9.94
C GLU A 9 -25.26 -18.71 10.46
N MET A 10 -24.47 -19.62 9.86
CA MET A 10 -23.05 -19.80 10.20
C MET A 10 -22.23 -18.54 9.96
N GLN A 11 -22.45 -17.82 8.85
CA GLN A 11 -21.76 -16.56 8.58
C GLN A 11 -22.10 -15.49 9.62
N VAL A 12 -23.37 -15.35 9.98
CA VAL A 12 -23.82 -14.38 11.00
C VAL A 12 -23.20 -14.71 12.35
N CYS A 13 -23.26 -15.98 12.78
CA CYS A 13 -22.65 -16.40 14.04
C CYS A 13 -21.15 -16.14 14.09
N GLU A 14 -20.42 -16.38 12.99
CA GLU A 14 -18.99 -16.07 12.93
C GLU A 14 -18.70 -14.57 13.00
N LEU A 15 -19.49 -13.73 12.32
CA LEU A 15 -19.35 -12.28 12.38
C LEU A 15 -19.63 -11.73 13.79
N GLU A 16 -20.66 -12.24 14.47
CA GLU A 16 -20.97 -11.87 15.86
C GLU A 16 -19.89 -12.33 16.84
N LEU A 17 -19.32 -13.53 16.62
CA LEU A 17 -18.17 -14.02 17.36
C LEU A 17 -16.95 -13.10 17.17
N LEU A 18 -16.62 -12.73 15.92
CA LEU A 18 -15.52 -11.81 15.63
C LEU A 18 -15.73 -10.44 16.29
N ALA A 19 -16.95 -9.89 16.24
CA ALA A 19 -17.27 -8.63 16.92
C ALA A 19 -17.12 -8.73 18.44
N SER A 20 -17.44 -9.89 19.03
CA SER A 20 -17.26 -10.12 20.47
C SER A 20 -15.80 -10.32 20.87
N MET A 21 -14.99 -10.97 20.02
CA MET A 21 -13.57 -11.21 20.30
C MET A 21 -12.71 -9.97 20.04
N PHE A 22 -13.10 -9.13 19.10
CA PHE A 22 -12.37 -7.94 18.66
C PHE A 22 -13.28 -6.70 18.73
N PRO A 23 -13.56 -6.19 19.94
CA PRO A 23 -14.51 -5.09 20.14
C PRO A 23 -13.98 -3.73 19.64
N CYS A 24 -12.68 -3.61 19.36
CA CYS A 24 -12.07 -2.39 18.87
C CYS A 24 -12.30 -2.23 17.35
N GLU A 25 -12.77 -1.06 16.91
CA GLU A 25 -12.93 -0.75 15.47
C GLU A 25 -11.61 -0.79 14.69
N GLU A 26 -10.48 -0.61 15.37
CA GLU A 26 -9.14 -0.77 14.80
C GLU A 26 -8.79 -2.24 14.54
N GLU A 27 -9.47 -3.21 15.19
CA GLU A 27 -9.18 -4.63 15.07
C GLU A 27 -10.19 -5.36 14.18
N PHE A 28 -11.47 -5.02 14.28
CA PHE A 28 -12.52 -5.57 13.42
C PHE A 28 -13.51 -4.48 13.02
N ALA A 29 -13.75 -4.35 11.72
CA ALA A 29 -14.72 -3.40 11.19
C ALA A 29 -15.41 -3.95 9.93
N VAL A 30 -16.74 -4.03 9.97
CA VAL A 30 -17.56 -4.36 8.79
C VAL A 30 -17.60 -3.14 7.86
N THR A 31 -17.09 -3.29 6.64
CA THR A 31 -16.98 -2.18 5.68
C THR A 31 -18.31 -1.89 4.97
N ASP A 32 -19.15 -2.92 4.82
CA ASP A 32 -20.48 -2.83 4.24
C ASP A 32 -21.54 -3.30 5.25
N GLN A 33 -22.06 -2.35 6.03
CA GLN A 33 -23.09 -2.64 7.02
C GLN A 33 -24.43 -3.05 6.40
N LEU A 34 -24.71 -2.65 5.16
CA LEU A 34 -25.94 -3.02 4.47
C LEU A 34 -25.90 -4.50 4.11
N ALA A 35 -24.80 -4.99 3.53
CA ALA A 35 -24.64 -6.40 3.21
C ALA A 35 -24.75 -7.30 4.47
N ALA A 36 -24.18 -6.86 5.60
CA ALA A 36 -24.30 -7.60 6.86
C ALA A 36 -25.74 -7.61 7.41
N ALA A 37 -26.46 -6.49 7.30
CA ALA A 37 -27.86 -6.41 7.70
C ALA A 37 -28.77 -7.28 6.82
N GLU A 38 -28.55 -7.29 5.49
CA GLU A 38 -29.25 -8.17 4.55
C GLU A 38 -29.01 -9.65 4.88
N LEU A 39 -27.76 -10.02 5.17
CA LEU A 39 -27.41 -11.39 5.55
C LEU A 39 -28.10 -11.81 6.85
N LYS A 40 -28.09 -10.93 7.88
CA LYS A 40 -28.76 -11.19 9.16
C LYS A 40 -30.26 -11.33 8.98
N HIS A 41 -30.88 -10.45 8.21
CA HIS A 41 -32.31 -10.53 7.89
C HIS A 41 -32.65 -11.84 7.15
N TYR A 42 -31.82 -12.28 6.21
CA TYR A 42 -32.01 -13.54 5.49
C TYR A 42 -31.86 -14.79 6.38
N ALA A 43 -30.96 -14.74 7.37
CA ALA A 43 -30.79 -15.83 8.34
C ALA A 43 -31.97 -15.93 9.32
N GLU A 44 -32.50 -14.79 9.77
CA GLU A 44 -33.59 -14.73 10.77
C GLU A 44 -34.99 -14.92 10.15
N SER A 45 -35.27 -14.22 9.06
CA SER A 45 -36.59 -14.24 8.41
C SER A 45 -36.67 -15.39 7.41
N HIS A 46 -37.83 -16.05 7.31
CA HIS A 46 -38.10 -17.02 6.24
C HIS A 46 -38.34 -16.30 4.88
N SER A 47 -37.69 -15.16 4.66
CA SER A 47 -37.83 -14.32 3.48
C SER A 47 -37.12 -14.96 2.28
N ALA A 48 -37.73 -14.83 1.10
CA ALA A 48 -37.15 -15.25 -0.17
C ALA A 48 -36.12 -14.25 -0.72
N GLU A 49 -35.93 -13.11 -0.07
CA GLU A 49 -35.00 -12.06 -0.51
C GLU A 49 -33.55 -12.46 -0.22
N VAL A 50 -32.85 -12.85 -1.28
CA VAL A 50 -31.45 -13.27 -1.24
C VAL A 50 -30.56 -12.02 -1.08
N PRO A 51 -29.52 -12.05 -0.22
CA PRO A 51 -28.57 -10.96 -0.08
C PRO A 51 -27.98 -10.52 -1.42
N THR A 52 -27.88 -9.21 -1.63
CA THR A 52 -27.49 -8.63 -2.92
C THR A 52 -25.97 -8.51 -3.06
N ALA A 53 -25.26 -8.43 -1.93
CA ALA A 53 -23.82 -8.27 -1.86
C ALA A 53 -23.19 -9.22 -0.84
N LYS A 54 -21.92 -9.58 -1.08
CA LYS A 54 -21.11 -10.35 -0.12
C LYS A 54 -20.69 -9.45 1.04
N VAL A 55 -20.71 -9.99 2.26
CA VAL A 55 -20.24 -9.26 3.43
C VAL A 55 -18.74 -9.05 3.32
N GLN A 56 -18.32 -7.80 3.49
CA GLN A 56 -16.92 -7.39 3.50
C GLN A 56 -16.58 -6.73 4.82
N PHE A 57 -15.40 -7.05 5.34
CA PHE A 57 -14.89 -6.51 6.60
C PHE A 57 -13.37 -6.51 6.63
N VAL A 58 -12.82 -5.75 7.55
CA VAL A 58 -11.39 -5.73 7.87
C VAL A 58 -11.19 -6.42 9.21
N LEU A 59 -10.20 -7.31 9.28
CA LEU A 59 -9.76 -7.97 10.49
C LEU A 59 -8.24 -7.76 10.63
N ASN A 60 -7.85 -6.82 11.48
CA ASN A 60 -6.45 -6.46 11.65
C ASN A 60 -5.74 -7.44 12.62
N VAL A 61 -4.47 -7.69 12.32
CA VAL A 61 -3.57 -8.53 13.11
C VAL A 61 -2.37 -7.70 13.51
N LYS A 62 -2.10 -7.67 14.82
CA LYS A 62 -0.89 -7.09 15.38
C LYS A 62 0.04 -8.25 15.74
N ALA A 63 1.21 -8.31 15.12
CA ALA A 63 2.22 -9.31 15.40
C ALA A 63 3.45 -8.66 16.04
N GLU A 64 3.98 -9.28 17.09
CA GLU A 64 5.19 -8.83 17.75
C GLU A 64 6.42 -9.36 17.02
N VAL A 65 7.30 -8.46 16.60
CA VAL A 65 8.59 -8.83 15.99
C VAL A 65 9.67 -8.79 17.09
N PRO A 66 10.53 -9.82 17.21
CA PRO A 66 11.66 -9.80 18.13
C PRO A 66 12.57 -8.59 17.81
N GLY A 67 12.62 -7.58 18.69
CA GLY A 67 13.39 -6.34 18.45
C GLY A 67 12.63 -5.02 18.59
N ALA A 68 11.38 -5.04 19.09
CA ALA A 68 10.62 -3.90 19.62
C ALA A 68 9.78 -3.04 18.63
N CYS A 69 9.27 -3.61 17.54
CA CYS A 69 8.14 -3.03 16.81
C CYS A 69 7.00 -4.03 16.65
N THR A 70 5.80 -3.64 17.11
CA THR A 70 4.54 -4.31 16.75
C THR A 70 4.19 -3.96 15.31
N VAL A 71 4.04 -4.96 14.47
CA VAL A 71 3.66 -4.77 13.07
C VAL A 71 2.18 -5.04 12.90
N GLU A 72 1.51 -4.14 12.20
CA GLU A 72 0.12 -4.29 11.83
C GLU A 72 -0.02 -4.86 10.41
N PHE A 73 -0.83 -5.90 10.30
CA PHE A 73 -1.29 -6.50 9.06
C PHE A 73 -2.80 -6.31 8.95
N SER A 74 -3.25 -5.72 7.85
CA SER A 74 -4.67 -5.55 7.58
C SER A 74 -5.19 -6.66 6.68
N MET A 75 -6.11 -7.47 7.19
CA MET A 75 -6.78 -8.53 6.41
C MET A 75 -8.11 -7.99 5.90
N CYS A 76 -8.19 -7.70 4.60
CA CYS A 76 -9.46 -7.41 3.94
C CYS A 76 -10.13 -8.74 3.58
N CYS A 77 -11.28 -8.99 4.18
CA CYS A 77 -12.00 -10.26 4.09
C CYS A 77 -13.34 -10.04 3.38
N ALA A 78 -13.72 -10.99 2.52
CA ALA A 78 -15.05 -11.07 1.96
C ALA A 78 -15.58 -12.49 2.06
N LEU A 79 -16.83 -12.64 2.50
CA LEU A 79 -17.49 -13.95 2.64
C LEU A 79 -18.33 -14.21 1.39
N PRO A 80 -17.95 -15.14 0.50
CA PRO A 80 -18.80 -15.51 -0.62
C PRO A 80 -20.15 -16.04 -0.14
N PHE A 81 -21.18 -15.91 -0.97
CA PHE A 81 -22.52 -16.41 -0.66
C PHE A 81 -22.59 -17.93 -0.38
N LYS A 82 -21.56 -18.68 -0.77
CA LYS A 82 -21.45 -20.13 -0.53
C LYS A 82 -20.56 -20.48 0.67
N TYR A 83 -20.03 -19.51 1.39
CA TYR A 83 -19.24 -19.76 2.58
C TYR A 83 -20.11 -20.37 3.69
N PRO A 84 -19.61 -21.34 4.48
CA PRO A 84 -18.24 -21.89 4.50
C PRO A 84 -17.98 -23.07 3.56
N ALA A 85 -18.93 -23.45 2.70
CA ALA A 85 -18.71 -24.52 1.72
C ALA A 85 -17.62 -24.17 0.68
N VAL A 86 -17.38 -22.88 0.46
CA VAL A 86 -16.19 -22.36 -0.25
C VAL A 86 -15.38 -21.47 0.71
N PRO A 87 -14.05 -21.40 0.55
CA PRO A 87 -13.21 -20.59 1.41
C PRO A 87 -13.51 -19.09 1.25
N PRO A 88 -13.17 -18.27 2.27
CA PRO A 88 -13.35 -16.83 2.21
C PRO A 88 -12.30 -16.21 1.26
N GLU A 89 -12.62 -15.03 0.74
CA GLU A 89 -11.67 -14.25 -0.04
C GLU A 89 -10.92 -13.31 0.91
N ILE A 90 -9.65 -13.63 1.19
CA ILE A 90 -8.82 -12.84 2.11
C ILE A 90 -7.65 -12.22 1.34
N THR A 91 -7.43 -10.92 1.54
CA THR A 91 -6.24 -10.22 1.09
C THR A 91 -5.57 -9.51 2.25
N VAL A 92 -4.35 -9.93 2.56
CA VAL A 92 -3.51 -9.34 3.61
C VAL A 92 -2.63 -8.24 3.01
N ARG A 93 -2.54 -7.11 3.71
CA ARG A 93 -1.71 -5.96 3.37
C ARG A 93 -0.94 -5.51 4.61
N SER A 94 0.29 -5.05 4.42
CA SER A 94 1.04 -4.33 5.46
C SER A 94 1.95 -3.32 4.78
N SER A 95 2.25 -2.21 5.46
CA SER A 95 3.21 -1.23 4.98
C SER A 95 4.64 -1.78 4.90
N LEU A 96 4.93 -2.89 5.61
CA LEU A 96 6.25 -3.52 5.63
C LEU A 96 6.42 -4.65 4.60
N LEU A 97 5.38 -4.98 3.84
CA LEU A 97 5.45 -6.00 2.79
C LEU A 97 5.65 -5.35 1.43
N SER A 98 6.69 -5.76 0.70
CA SER A 98 6.80 -5.47 -0.73
C SER A 98 5.68 -6.17 -1.51
N ARG A 99 5.45 -5.72 -2.75
CA ARG A 99 4.46 -6.36 -3.65
C ARG A 99 4.72 -7.86 -3.83
N ALA A 100 5.98 -8.27 -3.96
CA ALA A 100 6.34 -9.68 -4.13
C ALA A 100 6.08 -10.51 -2.86
N GLN A 101 6.45 -9.99 -1.68
CA GLN A 101 6.17 -10.64 -0.40
C GLN A 101 4.67 -10.73 -0.13
N GLN A 102 3.92 -9.67 -0.44
CA GLN A 102 2.47 -9.64 -0.31
C GLN A 102 1.81 -10.68 -1.24
N ILE A 103 2.26 -10.80 -2.50
CA ILE A 103 1.74 -11.82 -3.42
C ILE A 103 2.03 -13.22 -2.88
N ARG A 104 3.25 -13.48 -2.39
CA ARG A 104 3.62 -14.77 -1.81
C ARG A 104 2.77 -15.10 -0.57
N LEU A 105 2.69 -14.19 0.39
CA LEU A 105 1.89 -14.37 1.60
C LEU A 105 0.42 -14.65 1.25
N ASN A 106 -0.18 -13.89 0.35
CA ASN A 106 -1.57 -14.11 -0.06
C ASN A 106 -1.75 -15.44 -0.83
N SER A 107 -0.76 -15.85 -1.62
CA SER A 107 -0.77 -17.16 -2.30
C SER A 107 -0.70 -18.32 -1.30
N ASP A 108 0.16 -18.21 -0.30
CA ASP A 108 0.36 -19.24 0.72
C ASP A 108 -0.87 -19.30 1.65
N LEU A 109 -1.43 -18.14 2.03
CA LEU A 109 -2.70 -18.07 2.76
C LEU A 109 -3.85 -18.71 1.97
N LYS A 110 -3.97 -18.41 0.67
CA LYS A 110 -5.00 -19.02 -0.18
C LYS A 110 -4.86 -20.54 -0.24
N THR A 111 -3.62 -21.03 -0.31
CA THR A 111 -3.32 -22.47 -0.30
C THR A 111 -3.71 -23.09 1.04
N TYR A 112 -3.38 -22.45 2.15
CA TYR A 112 -3.78 -22.87 3.49
C TYR A 112 -5.32 -22.97 3.61
N LEU A 113 -6.05 -21.94 3.19
CA LEU A 113 -7.52 -21.92 3.24
C LEU A 113 -8.13 -23.07 2.42
N LEU A 114 -7.62 -23.31 1.21
CA LEU A 114 -8.11 -24.39 0.36
C LEU A 114 -7.87 -25.80 0.94
N GLN A 115 -6.79 -25.97 1.71
CA GLN A 115 -6.41 -27.27 2.28
C GLN A 115 -7.06 -27.55 3.63
N ASN A 116 -7.27 -26.51 4.45
CA ASN A 116 -7.64 -26.66 5.87
C ASN A 116 -9.03 -26.12 6.20
N CYS A 117 -9.68 -25.39 5.29
CA CYS A 117 -10.96 -24.73 5.55
C CYS A 117 -12.00 -25.20 4.53
N SER A 118 -12.73 -26.26 4.88
CA SER A 118 -13.83 -26.78 4.07
C SER A 118 -15.05 -27.08 4.92
N GLY A 119 -16.16 -26.40 4.64
CA GLY A 119 -17.46 -26.71 5.24
C GLY A 119 -17.71 -26.13 6.63
N GLU A 120 -16.73 -25.47 7.25
CA GLU A 120 -16.85 -24.85 8.58
C GLU A 120 -16.29 -23.42 8.61
N PRO A 121 -16.82 -22.53 9.47
CA PRO A 121 -16.29 -21.18 9.68
C PRO A 121 -14.80 -21.18 10.08
N CYS A 122 -13.98 -20.38 9.39
CA CYS A 122 -12.52 -20.47 9.48
C CYS A 122 -11.80 -19.11 9.61
N MET A 123 -12.51 -18.01 9.86
CA MET A 123 -11.90 -16.67 9.92
C MET A 123 -10.90 -16.51 11.06
N LEU A 124 -11.17 -17.13 12.22
CA LEU A 124 -10.23 -17.15 13.33
C LEU A 124 -8.97 -17.97 13.00
N SER A 125 -9.13 -19.13 12.35
CA SER A 125 -8.01 -19.96 11.88
C SER A 125 -7.16 -19.21 10.86
N ALA A 126 -7.80 -18.49 9.93
CA ALA A 126 -7.11 -17.64 8.97
C ALA A 126 -6.34 -16.50 9.65
N ARG A 127 -6.95 -15.84 10.64
CA ARG A 127 -6.30 -14.79 11.45
C ARG A 127 -5.10 -15.34 12.23
N GLN A 128 -5.23 -16.52 12.82
CA GLN A 128 -4.15 -17.19 13.54
C GLN A 128 -3.00 -17.52 12.60
N TRP A 129 -3.30 -18.11 11.44
CA TRP A 129 -2.28 -18.41 10.43
C TRP A 129 -1.50 -17.17 10.01
N VAL A 130 -2.20 -16.04 9.79
CA VAL A 130 -1.54 -14.76 9.46
C VAL A 130 -0.68 -14.30 10.64
N THR A 131 -1.16 -14.38 11.87
CA THR A 131 -0.36 -14.05 13.07
C THR A 131 0.95 -14.85 13.13
N ASP A 132 0.87 -16.15 12.87
CA ASP A 132 2.01 -17.07 13.01
C ASP A 132 3.04 -16.93 11.87
N HIS A 133 2.59 -16.60 10.65
CA HIS A 133 3.45 -16.66 9.46
C HIS A 133 3.79 -15.29 8.88
N ALA A 134 2.98 -14.24 9.12
CA ALA A 134 3.12 -12.97 8.40
C ALA A 134 4.45 -12.27 8.68
N VAL A 135 4.96 -12.35 9.91
CA VAL A 135 6.28 -11.79 10.29
C VAL A 135 7.40 -12.45 9.49
N ALA A 136 7.32 -13.78 9.26
CA ALA A 136 8.32 -14.50 8.49
C ALA A 136 8.39 -14.07 7.02
N TYR A 137 7.35 -13.43 6.46
CA TYR A 137 7.40 -12.87 5.10
C TYR A 137 8.08 -11.50 5.06
N ILE A 138 8.07 -10.76 6.16
CA ILE A 138 8.89 -9.55 6.33
C ILE A 138 10.36 -9.98 6.36
N ASP A 139 10.70 -10.95 7.23
CA ASP A 139 12.07 -11.45 7.39
C ASP A 139 12.56 -12.30 6.21
N ARG A 140 11.69 -12.98 5.46
CA ARG A 140 12.09 -13.71 4.22
C ARG A 140 12.48 -12.79 3.08
N GLY A 141 12.17 -11.49 3.15
CA GLY A 141 12.80 -10.51 2.27
C GLY A 141 14.26 -10.28 2.62
N LEU A 142 14.60 -10.38 3.91
CA LEU A 142 15.96 -10.28 4.45
C LEU A 142 16.71 -11.64 4.43
N SER A 143 15.98 -12.76 4.37
CA SER A 143 16.51 -14.11 4.67
C SER A 143 16.27 -15.16 3.57
N SER A 144 15.79 -14.78 2.38
CA SER A 144 15.72 -15.69 1.23
C SER A 144 17.10 -15.91 0.58
N SER A 145 18.04 -16.41 1.38
CA SER A 145 19.23 -17.15 0.94
C SER A 145 19.63 -18.13 2.04
N SER A 146 19.03 -19.32 2.04
CA SER A 146 19.65 -20.48 2.69
C SER A 146 19.03 -21.78 2.18
N VAL A 147 19.64 -22.35 1.15
CA VAL A 147 20.07 -23.76 0.98
C VAL A 147 20.91 -23.70 -0.32
N THR A 148 22.23 -23.89 -0.43
CA THR A 148 23.27 -24.56 0.35
C THR A 148 24.64 -24.11 -0.20
N THR A 149 25.62 -23.99 0.71
CA THR A 149 27.08 -24.16 0.52
C THR A 149 27.90 -23.20 -0.37
N SER A 150 28.99 -22.76 0.27
CA SER A 150 30.28 -22.23 -0.22
C SER A 150 30.36 -20.80 -0.77
N ASP A 151 31.05 -19.97 0.01
CA ASP A 151 31.97 -18.89 -0.37
C ASP A 151 31.65 -18.07 -1.63
N ALA A 152 31.00 -16.92 -1.44
CA ALA A 152 31.35 -15.67 -2.11
C ALA A 152 30.63 -14.49 -1.44
N VAL A 153 31.39 -13.47 -1.06
CA VAL A 153 30.89 -12.14 -0.70
C VAL A 153 30.03 -11.61 -1.86
N GLN A 154 28.70 -11.60 -1.74
CA GLN A 154 27.82 -11.03 -2.76
C GLN A 154 26.91 -9.98 -2.13
N ALA A 155 27.05 -8.77 -2.66
CA ALA A 155 26.45 -7.53 -2.21
C ALA A 155 24.92 -7.53 -2.32
N GLU A 156 24.27 -6.89 -1.34
CA GLU A 156 22.82 -6.70 -1.24
C GLU A 156 22.24 -6.09 -2.54
N ASP A 157 21.08 -6.59 -2.97
CA ASP A 157 20.34 -6.02 -4.10
C ASP A 157 19.72 -4.68 -3.66
N ILE A 158 20.41 -3.58 -3.95
CA ILE A 158 19.94 -2.24 -3.60
C ILE A 158 18.92 -1.78 -4.65
N ILE A 159 17.69 -1.45 -4.24
CA ILE A 159 16.67 -0.92 -5.13
C ILE A 159 16.65 0.60 -5.03
N PHE A 160 16.91 1.24 -6.17
CA PHE A 160 16.73 2.67 -6.35
C PHE A 160 15.31 2.93 -6.85
N THR A 161 14.57 3.77 -6.14
CA THR A 161 13.21 4.15 -6.49
C THR A 161 13.13 5.64 -6.79
N ARG A 162 12.39 6.00 -7.84
CA ARG A 162 11.95 7.38 -8.10
C ARG A 162 10.43 7.43 -8.04
N LEU A 163 9.91 8.18 -7.09
CA LEU A 163 8.48 8.42 -6.92
C LEU A 163 8.10 9.76 -7.53
N TRP A 164 7.08 9.72 -8.36
CA TRP A 164 6.42 10.89 -8.88
C TRP A 164 5.06 11.01 -8.20
N ILE A 165 4.94 12.03 -7.34
CA ILE A 165 3.76 12.32 -6.55
C ILE A 165 3.01 13.53 -7.15
N TYR A 166 1.71 13.36 -7.31
CA TYR A 166 0.79 14.42 -7.70
C TYR A 166 -0.07 14.82 -6.51
N SER A 167 -0.21 16.13 -6.31
CA SER A 167 -1.16 16.69 -5.36
C SER A 167 -2.02 17.75 -6.04
N HIS A 168 -3.24 17.95 -5.52
CA HIS A 168 -4.10 19.00 -6.04
C HIS A 168 -3.48 20.40 -5.87
N HIS A 169 -2.73 20.64 -4.79
CA HIS A 169 -1.96 21.86 -4.57
C HIS A 169 -1.02 21.74 -3.37
N ILE A 170 0.09 22.49 -3.39
CA ILE A 170 1.04 22.65 -2.28
C ILE A 170 1.25 24.14 -2.01
N TYR A 171 0.33 24.75 -1.23
CA TYR A 171 0.44 26.17 -0.84
C TYR A 171 0.93 26.36 0.60
N ASN A 172 0.69 25.37 1.45
CA ASN A 172 0.97 25.47 2.88
C ASN A 172 2.51 25.46 3.11
N LYS A 173 3.04 26.54 3.71
CA LYS A 173 4.47 26.69 3.99
C LYS A 173 5.04 25.57 4.86
N GLN A 174 4.26 25.08 5.83
CA GLN A 174 4.66 23.95 6.68
C GLN A 174 4.79 22.67 5.87
N LYS A 175 3.87 22.40 4.94
CA LYS A 175 4.00 21.22 4.05
C LYS A 175 5.25 21.31 3.19
N ARG A 176 5.52 22.47 2.61
CA ARG A 176 6.75 22.70 1.81
C ARG A 176 8.00 22.45 2.63
N LYS A 177 8.04 22.99 3.85
CA LYS A 177 9.14 22.76 4.78
C LYS A 177 9.30 21.27 5.13
N ASN A 178 8.22 20.59 5.50
CA ASN A 178 8.25 19.16 5.82
C ASN A 178 8.76 18.32 4.63
N ILE A 179 8.33 18.64 3.40
CA ILE A 179 8.82 17.97 2.18
C ILE A 179 10.34 18.07 2.07
N ILE A 180 10.91 19.27 2.27
CA ILE A 180 12.35 19.50 2.17
C ILE A 180 13.10 18.84 3.33
N ASP A 181 12.61 19.02 4.55
CA ASP A 181 13.28 18.54 5.76
C ASP A 181 13.30 17.01 5.82
N TRP A 182 12.18 16.34 5.49
CA TRP A 182 12.12 14.88 5.47
C TRP A 182 12.91 14.27 4.32
N ALA A 183 12.98 14.92 3.15
CA ALA A 183 13.83 14.42 2.08
C ALA A 183 15.31 14.47 2.47
N LYS A 184 15.75 15.55 3.14
CA LYS A 184 17.12 15.66 3.67
C LYS A 184 17.40 14.62 4.73
N GLU A 185 16.48 14.45 5.69
CA GLU A 185 16.59 13.44 6.76
C GLU A 185 16.75 12.03 6.19
N LEU A 186 15.99 11.70 5.15
CA LEU A 186 15.98 10.38 4.51
C LEU A 186 17.01 10.24 3.38
N SER A 187 17.91 11.22 3.20
CA SER A 187 18.93 11.24 2.14
C SER A 187 18.37 11.06 0.71
N LEU A 188 17.19 11.62 0.47
CA LEU A 188 16.51 11.64 -0.82
C LEU A 188 16.88 12.89 -1.63
N SER A 189 16.92 12.73 -2.95
CA SER A 189 17.06 13.84 -3.90
C SER A 189 15.79 14.00 -4.72
N GLY A 190 15.66 15.09 -5.47
CA GLY A 190 14.47 15.32 -6.30
C GLY A 190 14.07 16.78 -6.35
N PHE A 191 12.78 17.04 -6.52
CA PHE A 191 12.27 18.40 -6.47
C PHE A 191 10.83 18.45 -5.95
N CYS A 192 10.47 19.59 -5.38
CA CYS A 192 9.11 19.95 -5.04
C CYS A 192 8.72 21.20 -5.84
N MET A 193 7.69 21.10 -6.65
CA MET A 193 7.06 22.22 -7.32
C MET A 193 5.79 22.62 -6.57
N PRO A 194 5.84 23.66 -5.72
CA PRO A 194 4.65 24.20 -5.09
C PRO A 194 3.76 24.89 -6.12
N GLY A 195 2.45 24.92 -5.87
CA GLY A 195 1.50 25.48 -6.82
C GLY A 195 0.23 24.65 -6.95
N LYS A 196 -0.53 24.89 -8.03
CA LYS A 196 -1.70 24.11 -8.44
C LYS A 196 -1.56 23.73 -9.94
N PRO A 197 -1.31 22.45 -10.27
CA PRO A 197 -1.13 21.34 -9.34
C PRO A 197 0.22 21.39 -8.61
N GLY A 198 0.31 20.70 -7.47
CA GLY A 198 1.58 20.54 -6.78
C GLY A 198 2.22 19.21 -7.17
N VAL A 199 3.49 19.24 -7.56
CA VAL A 199 4.23 18.07 -8.01
C VAL A 199 5.42 17.84 -7.09
N VAL A 200 5.64 16.60 -6.66
CA VAL A 200 6.83 16.22 -5.90
C VAL A 200 7.46 15.02 -6.58
N CYS A 201 8.74 15.13 -6.90
CA CYS A 201 9.57 14.02 -7.34
C CYS A 201 10.59 13.74 -6.24
N VAL A 202 10.69 12.50 -5.79
CA VAL A 202 11.77 12.05 -4.91
C VAL A 202 12.42 10.81 -5.47
N GLU A 203 13.73 10.71 -5.29
CA GLU A 203 14.51 9.57 -5.72
C GLU A 203 15.58 9.22 -4.69
N GLY A 204 15.86 7.93 -4.55
CA GLY A 204 16.81 7.42 -3.57
C GLY A 204 16.59 5.94 -3.33
N LEU A 205 17.01 5.46 -2.16
CA LEU A 205 16.74 4.09 -1.74
C LEU A 205 15.23 3.87 -1.59
N GLN A 206 14.77 2.69 -2.01
CA GLN A 206 13.35 2.35 -1.95
C GLN A 206 12.75 2.59 -0.55
N ASP A 207 13.42 2.14 0.50
CA ASP A 207 12.92 2.25 1.88
C ASP A 207 12.77 3.71 2.31
N SER A 208 13.76 4.54 1.97
CA SER A 208 13.72 5.99 2.22
C SER A 208 12.58 6.66 1.45
N CYS A 209 12.36 6.27 0.19
CA CYS A 209 11.26 6.80 -0.63
C CYS A 209 9.88 6.40 -0.09
N GLU A 210 9.71 5.16 0.37
CA GLU A 210 8.45 4.69 0.96
C GLU A 210 8.17 5.34 2.31
N GLU A 211 9.19 5.51 3.16
CA GLU A 211 9.07 6.24 4.43
C GLU A 211 8.68 7.71 4.18
N PHE A 212 9.31 8.35 3.21
CA PHE A 212 8.95 9.71 2.79
C PHE A 212 7.49 9.80 2.33
N TRP A 213 7.04 8.85 1.51
CA TRP A 213 5.66 8.78 1.04
C TRP A 213 4.67 8.57 2.20
N SER A 214 4.99 7.67 3.14
CA SER A 214 4.20 7.41 4.34
C SER A 214 3.99 8.70 5.15
N ARG A 215 5.06 9.45 5.41
CA ARG A 215 5.00 10.73 6.13
C ARG A 215 4.19 11.79 5.38
N ILE A 216 4.43 11.93 4.07
CA ILE A 216 3.72 12.91 3.24
C ILE A 216 2.23 12.61 3.21
N ARG A 217 1.81 11.36 2.99
CA ARG A 217 0.39 11.01 2.83
C ARG A 217 -0.45 11.32 4.07
N ARG A 218 0.15 11.34 5.26
CA ARG A 218 -0.51 11.66 6.54
C ARG A 218 -0.79 13.15 6.73
N LEU A 219 -0.21 14.03 5.91
CA LEU A 219 -0.54 15.46 5.94
C LEU A 219 -1.94 15.71 5.35
N THR A 220 -2.52 16.88 5.62
CA THR A 220 -3.90 17.21 5.25
C THR A 220 -4.08 17.55 3.77
N TRP A 221 -4.21 16.58 2.89
CA TRP A 221 -4.35 16.80 1.43
C TRP A 221 -5.81 16.78 0.96
N LYS A 222 -6.17 17.67 0.01
CA LYS A 222 -7.44 17.53 -0.73
C LYS A 222 -7.42 16.32 -1.67
N ARG A 223 -6.27 16.08 -2.31
CA ARG A 223 -5.97 14.88 -3.10
C ARG A 223 -4.46 14.77 -3.22
N ILE A 224 -3.92 13.59 -2.96
CA ILE A 224 -2.51 13.24 -3.19
C ILE A 224 -2.42 11.78 -3.63
N LEU A 225 -1.57 11.48 -4.60
CA LEU A 225 -1.38 10.13 -5.12
C LEU A 225 -0.03 10.01 -5.83
N ILE A 226 0.53 8.80 -5.87
CA ILE A 226 1.67 8.48 -6.73
C ILE A 226 1.12 8.31 -8.16
N ARG A 227 1.64 9.10 -9.11
CA ARG A 227 1.30 8.99 -10.53
C ARG A 227 2.17 7.97 -11.23
N HIS A 228 3.46 7.97 -10.90
CA HIS A 228 4.43 7.09 -11.52
C HIS A 228 5.50 6.69 -10.50
N ARG A 229 6.02 5.49 -10.67
CA ARG A 229 7.08 4.92 -9.85
C ARG A 229 8.04 4.19 -10.77
N GLU A 230 9.32 4.56 -10.69
CA GLU A 230 10.40 3.88 -11.36
C GLU A 230 11.20 3.12 -10.30
N ASP A 231 11.37 1.81 -10.47
CA ASP A 231 12.21 0.98 -9.60
C ASP A 231 13.34 0.38 -10.43
N VAL A 232 14.58 0.57 -9.98
CA VAL A 232 15.79 0.06 -10.61
C VAL A 232 16.54 -0.79 -9.59
N SER A 233 16.59 -2.10 -9.82
CA SER A 233 17.37 -3.03 -9.00
C SER A 233 18.84 -3.00 -9.40
N LEU A 234 19.72 -2.63 -8.48
CA LEU A 234 21.17 -2.70 -8.64
C LEU A 234 21.67 -4.01 -8.01
N LYS A 235 22.09 -4.96 -8.85
CA LYS A 235 22.71 -6.20 -8.38
C LYS A 235 24.17 -5.93 -8.03
N GLY A 236 24.46 -5.82 -6.75
CA GLY A 236 25.82 -5.60 -6.23
C GLY A 236 26.38 -4.20 -6.38
N GLY A 237 25.50 -3.18 -6.43
CA GLY A 237 25.91 -1.79 -6.62
C GLY A 237 26.58 -1.18 -5.38
N THR A 238 27.78 -0.63 -5.57
CA THR A 238 28.41 0.28 -4.60
C THR A 238 27.61 1.59 -4.51
N CYS A 239 27.78 2.36 -3.42
CA CYS A 239 27.16 3.68 -3.23
C CYS A 239 27.31 4.62 -4.47
N ASP A 240 28.39 4.44 -5.24
CA ASP A 240 28.68 5.15 -6.49
C ASP A 240 27.69 4.87 -7.64
N GLU A 241 27.09 3.68 -7.72
CA GLU A 241 26.11 3.35 -8.77
C GLU A 241 24.75 3.99 -8.49
N ILE A 242 24.36 4.06 -7.21
CA ILE A 242 23.17 4.78 -6.75
C ILE A 242 23.30 6.26 -7.10
N GLN A 243 24.50 6.84 -6.91
CA GLN A 243 24.75 8.24 -7.23
C GLN A 243 24.67 8.53 -8.74
N LYS A 244 24.98 7.56 -9.60
CA LYS A 244 24.82 7.67 -11.07
C LYS A 244 23.36 7.60 -11.53
N LEU A 245 22.49 6.93 -10.77
CA LEU A 245 21.04 6.86 -11.06
C LEU A 245 20.29 8.12 -10.65
N ARG A 246 20.85 8.90 -9.72
CA ARG A 246 20.28 10.18 -9.30
C ARG A 246 20.33 11.18 -10.45
N LYS A 247 19.16 11.68 -10.86
CA LYS A 247 19.03 12.78 -11.82
C LYS A 247 19.08 14.15 -11.13
N PHE A 248 18.91 14.16 -9.81
CA PHE A 248 18.91 15.34 -8.95
C PHE A 248 19.98 15.21 -7.86
N SER A 249 20.76 16.26 -7.64
CA SER A 249 21.82 16.27 -6.61
C SER A 249 21.27 16.37 -5.19
N THR A 250 20.23 17.17 -5.02
CA THR A 250 19.60 17.51 -3.73
C THR A 250 18.10 17.72 -3.94
N LEU A 251 17.29 17.56 -2.89
CA LEU A 251 15.88 17.95 -2.98
C LEU A 251 15.75 19.48 -2.92
N GLU A 252 15.25 20.07 -4.00
CA GLU A 252 15.06 21.51 -4.12
C GLU A 252 13.60 21.91 -4.34
N GLU A 253 13.20 23.05 -3.77
CA GLU A 253 11.94 23.70 -4.13
C GLU A 253 12.17 24.45 -5.45
N LYS A 254 11.51 24.02 -6.52
CA LYS A 254 11.57 24.69 -7.83
C LYS A 254 10.31 25.52 -8.03
N CYS A 255 10.50 26.82 -8.08
CA CYS A 255 9.46 27.80 -8.42
C CYS A 255 9.68 28.28 -9.85
N PHE A 256 8.81 27.87 -10.77
CA PHE A 256 8.73 28.40 -12.13
C PHE A 256 7.79 29.61 -12.17
N ASP A 257 8.25 30.73 -12.72
CA ASP A 257 7.55 32.01 -12.60
C ASP A 257 6.17 31.98 -13.26
N ALA A 258 5.18 32.50 -12.54
CA ALA A 258 3.77 32.39 -12.89
C ALA A 258 3.36 33.35 -14.02
N HIS A 259 2.71 32.82 -15.07
CA HIS A 259 1.89 33.63 -15.97
C HIS A 259 0.43 33.65 -15.47
N GLY A 260 -0.03 34.84 -15.04
CA GLY A 260 -1.42 35.09 -14.67
C GLY A 260 -1.56 36.05 -13.48
N SER A 261 -2.64 36.83 -13.47
CA SER A 261 -2.92 37.95 -12.54
C SER A 261 -3.00 37.59 -11.04
N ARG A 262 -2.73 36.33 -10.68
CA ARG A 262 -2.74 35.81 -9.29
C ARG A 262 -1.51 35.00 -8.89
N GLY A 263 -0.45 34.91 -9.70
CA GLY A 263 0.84 34.32 -9.28
C GLY A 263 0.81 32.86 -8.80
N ASN A 264 -0.31 32.15 -9.00
CA ASN A 264 -0.61 30.85 -8.37
C ASN A 264 -0.68 29.70 -9.40
N HIS A 265 -0.42 30.00 -10.67
CA HIS A 265 -0.35 29.01 -11.73
C HIS A 265 1.09 28.95 -12.23
N MET A 266 1.69 27.76 -12.15
CA MET A 266 3.07 27.54 -12.57
C MET A 266 3.11 27.34 -14.07
N ASP A 267 4.15 27.85 -14.72
CA ASP A 267 4.39 27.63 -16.14
C ASP A 267 4.76 26.17 -16.40
N LEU A 268 3.82 25.41 -16.97
CA LEU A 268 4.00 24.01 -17.32
C LEU A 268 5.07 23.83 -18.42
N GLY A 269 5.31 24.84 -19.27
CA GLY A 269 6.36 24.82 -20.28
C GLY A 269 7.77 24.88 -19.66
N GLN A 270 7.94 25.70 -18.62
CA GLN A 270 9.20 25.72 -17.86
C GLN A 270 9.43 24.40 -17.10
N LEU A 271 8.38 23.77 -16.58
CA LEU A 271 8.47 22.43 -16.01
C LEU A 271 8.87 21.39 -17.07
N TYR A 272 8.32 21.49 -18.30
CA TYR A 272 8.69 20.60 -19.40
C TYR A 272 10.18 20.73 -19.76
N HIS A 273 10.68 21.95 -19.98
CA HIS A 273 12.10 22.18 -20.26
C HIS A 273 13.01 21.71 -19.12
N PHE A 274 12.60 21.90 -17.87
CA PHE A 274 13.33 21.38 -16.72
C PHE A 274 13.37 19.85 -16.70
N LEU A 275 12.27 19.18 -17.04
CA LEU A 275 12.23 17.72 -17.15
C LEU A 275 13.05 17.22 -18.35
N GLU A 276 13.04 17.94 -19.47
CA GLU A 276 13.82 17.65 -20.67
C GLU A 276 15.33 17.74 -20.39
N GLU A 277 15.80 18.80 -19.71
CA GLU A 277 17.19 18.96 -19.30
C GLU A 277 17.67 17.80 -18.39
N LYS A 278 16.75 17.22 -17.62
CA LYS A 278 17.02 16.07 -16.74
C LYS A 278 16.73 14.71 -17.38
N GLY A 279 16.35 14.67 -18.67
CA GLY A 279 16.03 13.44 -19.38
C GLY A 279 14.81 12.69 -18.82
N CYS A 280 13.80 13.42 -18.36
CA CYS A 280 12.53 12.93 -17.81
C CYS A 280 11.30 13.48 -18.57
N ALA A 281 11.46 13.91 -19.83
CA ALA A 281 10.40 14.53 -20.62
C ALA A 281 9.13 13.66 -20.73
N ASP A 282 9.29 12.32 -20.79
CA ASP A 282 8.20 11.34 -20.91
C ASP A 282 7.20 11.42 -19.74
N ILE A 283 7.67 11.82 -18.56
CA ILE A 283 6.85 11.95 -17.36
C ILE A 283 5.83 13.09 -17.50
N PHE A 284 6.14 14.13 -18.27
CA PHE A 284 5.24 15.25 -18.49
C PHE A 284 3.97 14.80 -19.22
N GLN A 285 4.11 13.99 -20.26
CA GLN A 285 3.00 13.39 -20.99
C GLN A 285 2.16 12.47 -20.09
N MET A 286 2.81 11.68 -19.22
CA MET A 286 2.13 10.81 -18.25
C MET A 286 1.37 11.59 -17.16
N TYR A 287 1.85 12.77 -16.79
CA TYR A 287 1.26 13.58 -15.72
C TYR A 287 0.06 14.41 -16.16
N PHE A 288 0.15 15.01 -17.36
CA PHE A 288 -0.81 16.00 -17.83
C PHE A 288 -1.64 15.51 -19.02
N GLY A 289 -1.26 14.40 -19.67
CA GLY A 289 -2.00 13.85 -20.80
C GLY A 289 -1.97 14.74 -22.05
N VAL A 290 -1.01 15.67 -22.12
CA VAL A 290 -0.82 16.60 -23.25
C VAL A 290 0.59 16.38 -23.77
N GLU A 291 0.76 16.27 -25.10
CA GLU A 291 2.08 16.35 -25.73
C GLU A 291 2.64 17.75 -25.47
N GLY A 292 3.90 17.82 -24.99
CA GLY A 292 4.58 19.09 -24.80
C GLY A 292 4.71 19.79 -26.16
N HIS A 293 4.03 20.93 -26.32
CA HIS A 293 4.13 21.81 -27.48
C HIS A 293 4.45 23.22 -26.99
#